data_AF-A0A9K3GMI7-F1
#
_entry.id   AF-A0A9K3GMI7-F1
#
_cell.length_a   1.000
_cell.length_b   1.000
_cell.length_c   1.000
_cell.angle_alpha   90.00
_cell.angle_beta   90.00
_cell.angle_gamma   90.00
#
_symmetry.space_group_name_H-M   'P 1'
#
loop_
_entity.id
_entity.type
_entity.pdbx_description
1 polymer ?
#
loop_
_entity_poly.entity_id
_entity_poly.type
_entity_poly.pdbx_seq_one_letter_code
_entity_poly.pdbx_strand_id
1 'polypeptide(L)'
;SKTQSTLMLYFIYWVAGTKAIFIALIAAIVIVAETRMQVAACAAMAVTVPLFYYKQYPMVRAMDAKGEISPKGYSNTLGIMIGVMTCLFTGSAVYGFITVY
;
A
#
# COMPACT_ATOMS: atom_id res chain seq x y z
N SER A 1 27.42 -12.50 11.73
CA SER A 1 27.08 -11.50 10.69
C SER A 1 26.36 -10.28 11.29
N LYS A 2 26.96 -9.60 12.29
CA LYS A 2 26.32 -8.52 13.09
C LYS A 2 26.44 -7.12 12.46
N THR A 3 26.22 -7.04 11.15
CA THR A 3 26.22 -5.76 10.42
C THR A 3 25.11 -5.76 9.36
N GLN A 4 23.88 -6.12 9.76
CA GLN A 4 22.71 -5.56 9.07
C GLN A 4 22.82 -4.04 9.31
N SER A 5 23.30 -3.32 8.31
CA SER A 5 23.82 -1.96 8.42
C SER A 5 22.80 -1.03 9.06
N THR A 6 23.19 -0.19 10.02
CA THR A 6 22.32 0.78 10.71
C THR A 6 21.43 1.58 9.74
N LEU A 7 21.93 1.83 8.53
CA LEU A 7 21.20 2.42 7.41
C LEU A 7 19.97 1.60 6.96
N MET A 8 20.08 0.28 6.86
CA MET A 8 18.95 -0.60 6.50
C MET A 8 17.86 -0.56 7.57
N LEU A 9 18.23 -0.66 8.85
CA LEU A 9 17.29 -0.51 9.95
C LEU A 9 16.62 0.87 9.93
N TYR A 10 17.39 1.93 9.69
CA TYR A 10 16.85 3.28 9.51
C TYR A 10 15.80 3.34 8.39
N PHE A 11 16.07 2.77 7.21
CA PHE A 11 15.09 2.72 6.12
C PHE A 11 13.85 1.90 6.46
N ILE A 12 14.00 0.79 7.17
CA ILE A 12 12.86 -0.03 7.63
C ILE A 12 11.96 0.80 8.57
N TYR A 13 12.54 1.45 9.58
CA TYR A 13 11.78 2.29 10.51
C TYR A 13 11.16 3.50 9.82
N TRP A 14 11.88 4.14 8.89
CA TRP A 14 11.36 5.25 8.11
C TRP A 14 10.14 4.83 7.28
N VAL A 15 10.24 3.73 6.53
CA VAL A 15 9.12 3.19 5.73
C VAL A 15 7.94 2.79 6.62
N ALA A 16 8.19 2.17 7.78
CA ALA A 16 7.14 1.84 8.74
C ALA A 16 6.44 3.11 9.27
N GLY A 17 7.21 4.14 9.62
CA GLY A 17 6.69 5.44 10.05
C GLY A 17 5.85 6.12 8.96
N THR A 18 6.31 6.12 7.72
CA THR A 18 5.54 6.67 6.58
C THR A 18 4.20 5.95 6.41
N LYS A 19 4.18 4.60 6.49
CA LYS A 19 2.91 3.83 6.40
C LYS A 19 1.94 4.19 7.52
N ALA A 20 2.43 4.37 8.75
CA ALA A 20 1.60 4.80 9.87
C ALA A 20 0.98 6.18 9.65
N ILE A 21 1.75 7.13 9.11
CA ILE A 21 1.25 8.47 8.75
C ILE A 21 0.15 8.36 7.68
N PHE A 22 0.36 7.56 6.63
CA PHE A 22 -0.66 7.36 5.58
C PHE A 22 -1.96 6.78 6.16
N ILE A 23 -1.88 5.79 7.05
CA ILE A 23 -3.06 5.21 7.71
C ILE A 23 -3.79 6.26 8.54
N ALA A 24 -3.06 7.07 9.31
CA ALA A 24 -3.65 8.14 10.13
C ALA A 24 -4.35 9.20 9.26
N LEU A 25 -3.75 9.58 8.13
CA LEU A 25 -4.34 10.53 7.18
C LEU A 25 -5.60 9.96 6.52
N ILE A 26 -5.57 8.70 6.09
CA ILE A 26 -6.75 8.03 5.52
C ILE A 26 -7.89 8.00 6.56
N ALA A 27 -7.58 7.64 7.81
CA ALA A 27 -8.56 7.64 8.89
C ALA A 27 -9.17 9.04 9.11
N ALA A 28 -8.35 10.09 9.12
CA ALA A 28 -8.83 11.46 9.25
C ALA A 28 -9.73 11.87 8.07
N ILE A 29 -9.38 11.50 6.83
CA ILE A 29 -10.20 11.76 5.63
C ILE A 29 -11.56 11.07 5.75
N VAL A 30 -11.59 9.81 6.19
CA VAL A 30 -12.83 9.04 6.36
C VAL A 30 -13.74 9.67 7.41
N ILE A 31 -13.18 10.20 8.50
CA ILE A 31 -13.98 10.76 9.61
C ILE A 31 -14.44 12.20 9.33
N VAL A 32 -13.58 13.02 8.74
CA VAL A 32 -13.76 14.48 8.72
C VAL A 32 -14.10 15.01 7.32
N ALA A 33 -13.59 14.39 6.26
CA ALA A 33 -13.69 14.97 4.93
C ALA A 33 -15.07 14.76 4.30
N GLU A 34 -15.52 15.76 3.53
CA GLU A 34 -16.74 15.66 2.72
C GLU A 34 -16.59 14.62 1.60
N THR A 35 -17.72 14.14 1.10
CA THR A 35 -17.77 13.02 0.15
C THR A 35 -16.90 13.25 -1.08
N ARG A 36 -16.88 14.46 -1.68
CA ARG A 36 -16.02 14.77 -2.85
C ARG A 36 -14.54 14.53 -2.56
N MET A 37 -14.06 14.92 -1.39
CA MET A 37 -12.66 14.72 -0.99
C MET A 37 -12.36 13.23 -0.74
N GLN A 38 -13.30 12.48 -0.17
CA GLN A 38 -13.16 11.03 0.00
C GLN A 38 -13.07 10.30 -1.34
N VAL A 39 -13.87 10.71 -2.34
CA VAL A 39 -13.80 10.16 -3.71
C VAL A 39 -12.46 10.49 -4.37
N ALA A 40 -12.00 11.73 -4.25
CA ALA A 40 -10.69 12.15 -4.76
C ALA A 40 -9.54 11.36 -4.11
N ALA A 41 -9.61 11.13 -2.80
CA ALA A 41 -8.65 10.31 -2.07
C ALA A 41 -8.66 8.85 -2.54
N CYS A 42 -9.85 8.26 -2.75
CA CYS A 42 -9.96 6.91 -3.31
C CYS A 42 -9.34 6.81 -4.71
N ALA A 43 -9.58 7.80 -5.57
CA ALA A 43 -8.99 7.85 -6.91
C ALA A 43 -7.45 7.96 -6.85
N ALA A 44 -6.93 8.83 -5.98
CA ALA A 44 -5.49 8.95 -5.75
C ALA A 44 -4.87 7.63 -5.25
N MET A 45 -5.54 6.93 -4.34
CA MET A 45 -5.09 5.63 -3.82
C MET A 45 -5.14 4.53 -4.88
N ALA A 46 -6.16 4.52 -5.75
CA ALA A 46 -6.29 3.56 -6.84
C ALA A 46 -5.09 3.60 -7.80
N VAL A 47 -4.52 4.80 -8.03
CA VAL A 47 -3.34 4.98 -8.88
C VAL A 47 -2.03 4.74 -8.11
N THR A 48 -1.92 5.29 -6.90
CA THR A 48 -0.65 5.30 -6.16
C THR A 48 -0.30 3.95 -5.53
N VAL A 49 -1.28 3.13 -5.12
CA VAL A 49 -1.02 1.80 -4.55
C VAL A 49 -0.34 0.87 -5.56
N PRO A 50 -0.87 0.66 -6.79
CA PRO A 50 -0.17 -0.11 -7.82
C PRO A 50 1.20 0.45 -8.16
N LEU A 51 1.31 1.78 -8.28
CA LEU A 51 2.55 2.45 -8.64
C LEU A 51 3.64 2.22 -7.60
N PHE A 52 3.30 2.29 -6.31
CA PHE A 52 4.21 2.03 -5.20
C PHE A 52 4.74 0.59 -5.24
N TYR A 53 3.88 -0.38 -5.52
CA TYR A 53 4.25 -1.80 -5.53
C TYR A 53 4.81 -2.30 -6.87
N TYR A 54 4.76 -1.51 -7.95
CA TYR A 54 5.22 -1.91 -9.29
C TYR A 54 6.65 -2.46 -9.29
N LYS A 55 7.59 -1.80 -8.60
CA LYS A 55 8.98 -2.28 -8.47
C LYS A 55 9.22 -3.17 -7.25
N GLN A 56 8.48 -2.95 -6.16
CA GLN A 56 8.70 -3.70 -4.91
C GLN A 56 8.20 -5.13 -5.00
N TYR A 57 7.08 -5.37 -5.68
CA TYR A 57 6.48 -6.69 -5.79
C TYR A 57 7.39 -7.69 -6.52
N PRO A 58 8.00 -7.37 -7.69
CA PRO A 58 9.00 -8.24 -8.33
C PRO A 58 10.18 -8.59 -7.42
N MET A 59 10.67 -7.63 -6.62
CA MET A 59 11.78 -7.86 -5.70
C MET A 59 11.40 -8.83 -4.59
N VAL A 60 10.24 -8.63 -3.95
CA VAL A 60 9.71 -9.53 -2.91
C VAL A 60 9.45 -10.93 -3.46
N ARG A 61 8.88 -11.03 -4.66
CA ARG A 61 8.66 -12.31 -5.34
C ARG A 61 9.97 -13.05 -5.62
N ALA A 62 11.02 -12.35 -6.04
CA ALA A 62 12.34 -12.94 -6.26
C ALA A 62 12.98 -13.42 -4.95
N MET A 63 12.87 -12.65 -3.86
CA MET A 63 13.36 -13.04 -2.54
C MET A 63 12.59 -14.25 -1.96
N ASP A 64 11.26 -14.29 -2.13
CA ASP A 64 10.42 -15.42 -1.71
C ASP A 64 10.78 -16.71 -2.48
N ALA A 65 10.99 -16.60 -3.80
CA ALA A 65 11.43 -17.73 -4.63
C ALA A 65 12.81 -18.30 -4.23
N LYS A 66 13.69 -17.45 -3.67
CA LYS A 66 14.99 -17.85 -3.13
C LYS A 66 14.92 -18.41 -1.70
N GLY A 67 13.75 -18.37 -1.06
CA GLY A 67 13.59 -18.77 0.35
C GLY A 67 14.20 -17.76 1.34
N GLU A 68 14.41 -16.52 0.92
CA GLU A 68 14.97 -15.44 1.75
C GLU A 68 13.90 -14.74 2.62
N ILE A 69 12.62 -15.12 2.45
CA ILE A 69 11.47 -14.58 3.20
C ILE A 69 10.77 -15.70 3.96
N SER A 70 10.30 -15.39 5.17
CA SER A 70 9.47 -16.27 5.99
C SER A 70 8.17 -15.54 6.37
N PRO A 71 6.99 -16.20 6.31
CA PRO A 71 6.77 -17.58 5.83
C PRO A 71 6.90 -17.69 4.30
N LYS A 72 7.15 -18.91 3.80
CA LYS A 72 7.17 -19.20 2.36
C LYS A 72 5.83 -18.86 1.71
N GLY A 73 5.87 -18.24 0.54
CA GLY A 73 4.67 -17.85 -0.21
C GLY A 73 4.11 -16.50 0.22
N TYR A 74 4.83 -15.74 1.05
CA TYR A 74 4.47 -14.37 1.44
C TYR A 74 4.19 -13.45 0.24
N SER A 75 4.93 -13.63 -0.86
CA SER A 75 4.72 -12.84 -2.08
C SER A 75 3.31 -13.04 -2.67
N ASN A 76 2.74 -14.25 -2.59
CA ASN A 76 1.37 -14.49 -3.06
C ASN A 76 0.34 -13.75 -2.19
N THR A 77 0.47 -13.83 -0.86
CA THR A 77 -0.41 -13.09 0.06
C THR A 77 -0.31 -11.59 -0.19
N LEU A 78 0.91 -11.07 -0.36
CA LEU A 78 1.13 -9.65 -0.65
C LEU A 78 0.51 -9.23 -1.98
N GLY A 79 0.65 -10.05 -3.03
CA GLY A 79 0.05 -9.80 -4.34
C GLY A 79 -1.47 -9.74 -4.29
N ILE A 80 -2.09 -10.67 -3.58
CA ILE A 80 -3.55 -10.68 -3.36
C ILE A 80 -3.98 -9.42 -2.61
N MET A 81 -3.27 -9.04 -1.55
CA MET A 81 -3.60 -7.84 -0.77
C MET A 81 -3.52 -6.58 -1.63
N ILE A 82 -2.47 -6.41 -2.45
CA ILE A 82 -2.34 -5.27 -3.37
C ILE A 82 -3.49 -5.27 -4.37
N GLY A 83 -3.78 -6.40 -5.00
CA GLY A 83 -4.87 -6.53 -5.96
C GLY A 83 -6.23 -6.16 -5.36
N VAL A 84 -6.55 -6.71 -4.18
CA VAL A 84 -7.79 -6.40 -3.46
C VAL A 84 -7.86 -4.91 -3.10
N MET A 85 -6.80 -4.32 -2.54
CA MET A 85 -6.82 -2.90 -2.20
C MET A 85 -7.00 -2.02 -3.44
N THR A 86 -6.31 -2.32 -4.54
CA THR A 86 -6.46 -1.59 -5.80
C THR A 86 -7.88 -1.69 -6.34
N CYS A 87 -8.46 -2.90 -6.36
CA CYS A 87 -9.84 -3.09 -6.78
C CYS A 87 -10.84 -2.33 -5.89
N LEU A 88 -10.64 -2.35 -4.57
CA LEU A 88 -11.50 -1.63 -3.63
C LEU A 88 -11.43 -0.12 -3.85
N PHE A 89 -10.22 0.48 -3.90
CA PHE A 89 -10.08 1.92 -4.13
C PHE A 89 -10.63 2.34 -5.48
N THR A 90 -10.40 1.53 -6.52
CA THR A 90 -10.92 1.80 -7.87
C THR A 90 -12.45 1.73 -7.89
N GLY A 91 -13.03 0.67 -7.32
CA GLY A 91 -14.49 0.51 -7.24
C GLY A 91 -15.16 1.62 -6.44
N SER A 92 -14.60 1.98 -5.27
CA SER A 92 -15.08 3.09 -4.45
C SER A 92 -14.95 4.44 -5.16
N ALA A 93 -13.87 4.68 -5.89
CA ALA A 93 -13.70 5.91 -6.67
C ALA A 93 -14.74 6.01 -7.79
N VAL A 94 -14.98 4.93 -8.53
CA VAL A 94 -15.98 4.89 -9.61
C VAL A 94 -17.39 5.07 -9.06
N TYR A 95 -17.74 4.33 -8.01
CA TYR A 95 -19.04 4.45 -7.35
C TYR A 95 -19.26 5.86 -6.80
N GLY A 96 -18.26 6.41 -6.11
CA GLY A 96 -18.29 7.76 -5.59
C GLY A 96 -18.41 8.81 -6.68
N PHE A 97 -17.72 8.63 -7.81
CA PHE A 97 -17.82 9.54 -8.95
C PHE A 97 -19.24 9.57 -9.52
N ILE A 98 -19.85 8.41 -9.75
CA ILE A 98 -21.21 8.29 -10.31
C ILE A 98 -22.29 8.87 -9.36
N THR A 99 -22.07 8.79 -8.05
CA THR A 99 -23.06 9.21 -7.05
C THR A 99 -22.94 10.68 -6.64
N VAL A 100 -21.73 11.25 -6.72
CA VAL A 100 -21.42 12.60 -6.21
C VAL A 100 -21.34 13.66 -7.32
N TYR A 101 -21.07 13.24 -8.56
CA TYR A 101 -21.00 14.10 -9.75
C TYR A 101 -22.10 13.74 -10.73
#